data_AF-A0A350BCG0-F1
#
_entry.id   AF-A0A350BCG0-F1
#
_cell.length_a   1.000
_cell.length_b   1.000
_cell.length_c   1.000
_cell.angle_alpha   90.00
_cell.angle_beta   90.00
_cell.angle_gamma   90.00
#
_symmetry.space_group_name_H-M   'P 1'
#
loop_
_entity.id
_entity.type
_entity.pdbx_description
1 polymer ?
#
loop_
_entity_poly.entity_id
_entity_poly.type
_entity_poly.pdbx_seq_one_letter_code
_entity_poly.pdbx_strand_id
1 'polypeptide(L)'
;IGLTLKALKDTLGNRKACIARELTKKYEEFIYGTLNELAEIEPETLKGEMVIVVDGNTDELQTKIGDDEILAFINSLTDMGISTKDAIKQASSVLKVQKNYIYKLIHRN
;
A
#
# COMPACT_ATOMS: atom_id res chain seq x y z
N ILE A 1 17.02 13.90 -0.62
CA ILE A 1 15.57 13.67 -0.89
C ILE A 1 15.29 13.11 -2.28
N GLY A 2 15.92 13.61 -3.37
CA GLY A 2 15.70 13.09 -4.73
C GLY A 2 15.91 11.57 -4.87
N LEU A 3 17.01 11.03 -4.32
CA LEU A 3 17.24 9.57 -4.27
C LEU A 3 16.15 8.84 -3.48
N THR A 4 15.65 9.43 -2.39
CA THR A 4 14.56 8.88 -1.58
C THR A 4 13.25 8.84 -2.36
N LEU A 5 12.89 9.91 -3.06
CA LEU A 5 11.68 9.98 -3.89
C LEU A 5 11.74 8.97 -5.03
N LYS A 6 12.91 8.81 -5.67
CA LYS A 6 13.13 7.77 -6.67
C LYS A 6 12.97 6.37 -6.10
N ALA A 7 13.58 6.08 -4.95
CA ALA A 7 13.44 4.78 -4.29
C ALA A 7 11.99 4.49 -3.87
N LEU A 8 11.27 5.49 -3.36
CA LEU A 8 9.85 5.37 -3.02
C LEU A 8 9.01 5.06 -4.25
N LYS A 9 9.22 5.79 -5.36
CA LYS A 9 8.56 5.51 -6.64
C LYS A 9 8.83 4.09 -7.13
N ASP A 10 10.09 3.67 -7.15
CA ASP A 10 10.49 2.37 -7.67
C ASP A 10 9.92 1.21 -6.82
N THR A 11 9.68 1.45 -5.54
CA THR A 11 9.14 0.44 -4.60
C THR A 11 7.61 0.46 -4.51
N LEU A 12 7.00 1.64 -4.50
CA LEU A 12 5.58 1.83 -4.20
C LEU A 12 4.74 2.14 -5.46
N GLY A 13 5.38 2.40 -6.60
CA GLY A 13 4.73 2.88 -7.81
C GLY A 13 4.45 4.39 -7.78
N ASN A 14 3.70 4.87 -8.77
CA ASN A 14 3.37 6.28 -8.89
C ASN A 14 2.16 6.69 -8.04
N ARG A 15 2.34 6.78 -6.71
CA ARG A 15 1.28 7.15 -5.76
C ARG A 15 1.22 8.65 -5.54
N LYS A 16 0.06 9.13 -5.08
CA LYS A 16 -0.06 10.48 -4.51
C LYS A 16 0.83 10.62 -3.28
N ALA A 17 1.43 11.78 -3.10
CA ALA A 17 2.30 12.08 -1.99
C ALA A 17 2.35 13.60 -1.70
N CYS A 18 2.91 13.95 -0.55
CA CYS A 18 3.18 15.32 -0.14
C CYS A 18 4.56 15.39 0.52
N ILE A 19 5.34 16.43 0.18
CA ILE A 19 6.55 16.81 0.90
C ILE A 19 6.17 17.98 1.81
N ALA A 20 6.33 17.79 3.11
CA ALA A 20 6.16 18.83 4.11
C ALA A 20 7.52 19.24 4.67
N ARG A 21 7.78 20.54 4.78
CA ARG A 21 9.00 21.07 5.41
C ARG A 21 8.76 22.37 6.17
N GLU A 22 9.52 22.55 7.25
CA GLU A 22 9.58 23.81 7.98
C GLU A 22 10.67 24.68 7.37
N LEU A 23 10.29 25.82 6.77
CA LEU A 23 11.25 26.81 6.25
C LEU A 23 11.72 27.76 7.36
N THR A 24 10.82 28.12 8.27
CA THR A 24 11.12 28.88 9.49
C THR A 24 10.12 28.49 10.58
N LYS A 25 10.37 28.90 11.83
CA LYS A 25 9.45 28.76 12.97
C LYS A 25 8.02 29.30 12.76
N LYS A 26 7.77 30.04 11.68
CA LYS A 26 6.45 30.60 11.31
C LYS A 26 5.96 30.18 9.92
N TYR A 27 6.79 29.52 9.11
CA TYR A 27 6.49 29.22 7.72
C TYR A 27 6.77 27.76 7.41
N GLU A 28 5.69 27.04 7.08
CA GLU A 28 5.70 25.68 6.58
C GLU A 28 5.38 25.68 5.09
N GLU A 29 5.93 24.73 4.35
CA GLU A 29 5.63 24.50 2.94
C GLU A 29 5.18 23.06 2.74
N PHE A 30 4.13 22.88 1.93
CA PHE A 30 3.59 21.60 1.53
C PHE A 30 3.56 21.52 0.01
N ILE A 31 4.29 20.57 -0.56
CA ILE A 31 4.34 20.33 -2.01
C ILE A 31 3.58 19.04 -2.28
N TYR A 32 2.42 19.16 -2.91
CA TYR A 32 1.55 18.04 -3.27
C TYR A 32 1.81 17.57 -4.69
N GLY A 33 1.70 16.27 -4.92
CA GLY A 33 1.80 15.68 -6.25
C GLY A 33 1.80 14.16 -6.21
N THR A 34 2.24 13.54 -7.29
CA THR A 34 2.57 12.12 -7.36
C THR A 34 4.06 11.91 -7.13
N LEU A 35 4.47 10.69 -6.76
CA LEU A 35 5.89 10.35 -6.61
C LEU A 35 6.71 10.60 -7.90
N ASN A 36 6.09 10.53 -9.08
CA ASN A 36 6.73 10.96 -10.33
C ASN A 36 6.98 12.47 -10.35
N GLU A 37 5.93 13.28 -10.18
CA GLU A 37 6.02 14.75 -10.24
C GLU A 37 6.98 15.29 -9.18
N LEU A 38 6.92 14.74 -7.97
CA LEU A 38 7.80 15.14 -6.88
C LEU A 38 9.27 14.75 -7.13
N ALA A 39 9.53 13.64 -7.83
CA ALA A 39 10.88 13.21 -8.17
C ALA A 39 11.52 14.06 -9.28
N GLU A 40 10.73 14.84 -10.03
CA GLU A 40 11.22 15.79 -11.04
C GLU A 40 11.65 17.13 -10.44
N ILE A 41 11.30 17.42 -9.17
CA ILE A 41 11.71 18.63 -8.48
C ILE A 41 13.23 18.63 -8.30
N GLU A 42 13.87 19.73 -8.69
CA GLU A 42 15.30 19.95 -8.53
C GLU A 42 15.71 19.72 -7.06
N PRO A 43 16.55 18.70 -6.76
CA PRO A 43 16.92 18.34 -5.39
C PRO A 43 17.53 19.51 -4.59
N GLU A 44 18.19 20.44 -5.27
CA GLU A 44 18.81 21.63 -4.70
C GLU A 44 17.78 22.61 -4.12
N THR A 45 16.55 22.59 -4.62
CA THR A 45 15.45 23.41 -4.09
C THR A 45 14.85 22.82 -2.80
N LEU A 46 15.07 21.52 -2.58
CA LEU A 46 14.60 20.77 -1.43
C LEU A 46 15.75 20.60 -0.43
N LYS A 47 15.94 21.62 0.42
CA LYS A 47 16.90 21.62 1.54
C LYS A 47 16.20 21.58 2.90
N GLY A 48 16.90 21.06 3.90
CA GLY A 48 16.41 20.92 5.28
C GLY A 48 15.85 19.54 5.59
N GLU A 49 15.30 19.40 6.80
CA GLU A 49 14.55 18.21 7.20
C GLU A 49 13.15 18.25 6.58
N MET A 50 12.67 17.09 6.13
CA MET A 50 11.39 16.98 5.42
C MET A 50 10.66 15.72 5.84
N VAL A 51 9.34 15.81 5.83
CA VAL A 51 8.44 14.68 5.97
C VAL A 51 7.83 14.38 4.61
N ILE A 52 7.87 13.12 4.20
CA ILE A 52 7.16 12.64 3.01
C ILE A 52 5.96 11.83 3.49
N VAL A 53 4.77 12.24 3.09
CA VAL A 53 3.53 11.46 3.26
C VAL A 53 3.18 10.83 1.93
N VAL A 54 3.03 9.51 1.89
CA VAL A 54 2.65 8.77 0.68
C VAL A 54 1.27 8.15 0.89
N ASP A 55 0.42 8.26 -0.12
CA ASP A 55 -0.91 7.68 -0.09
C ASP A 55 -0.84 6.15 0.08
N GLY A 56 -1.91 5.61 0.68
CA GLY A 56 -2.03 4.19 0.96
C GLY A 56 -1.93 3.34 -0.31
N ASN A 57 -1.74 2.02 -0.14
CA ASN A 57 -1.79 1.14 -1.30
C ASN A 57 -3.22 1.10 -1.85
N THR A 58 -3.43 1.70 -3.03
CA THR A 58 -4.70 1.69 -3.76
C THR A 58 -4.75 0.62 -4.84
N ASP A 59 -3.75 -0.27 -4.91
CA ASP A 59 -3.88 -1.47 -5.73
C ASP A 59 -5.12 -2.22 -5.26
N GLU A 60 -6.22 -2.04 -5.99
CA GLU A 60 -7.32 -2.97 -5.99
C GLU A 60 -6.71 -4.30 -6.40
N LEU A 61 -6.43 -5.13 -5.40
CA LEU A 61 -6.26 -6.55 -5.57
C LEU A 61 -7.54 -7.04 -6.27
N GLN A 62 -7.53 -6.98 -7.61
CA GLN A 62 -8.67 -7.32 -8.44
C GLN A 62 -9.07 -8.75 -8.08
N THR A 63 -10.22 -8.90 -7.43
CA THR A 63 -10.90 -10.18 -7.27
C THR A 63 -11.38 -10.61 -8.65
N LYS A 64 -10.47 -11.19 -9.44
CA LYS A 64 -10.84 -12.02 -10.60
C LYS A 64 -11.39 -13.39 -10.16
N ILE A 65 -11.29 -13.68 -8.87
CA ILE A 65 -11.65 -14.94 -8.22
C ILE A 65 -12.95 -14.71 -7.45
N GLY A 66 -13.95 -15.55 -7.69
CA GLY A 66 -15.25 -15.47 -7.04
C GLY A 66 -15.20 -15.85 -5.55
N ASP A 67 -16.17 -15.38 -4.78
CA ASP A 67 -16.25 -15.63 -3.32
C ASP A 67 -16.26 -17.13 -3.00
N ASP A 68 -16.97 -17.92 -3.81
CA ASP A 68 -17.05 -19.39 -3.64
C ASP A 68 -15.68 -20.06 -3.82
N GLU A 69 -14.88 -19.60 -4.77
CA GLU A 69 -13.53 -20.13 -5.00
C GLU A 69 -12.59 -19.77 -3.83
N ILE A 70 -12.73 -18.55 -3.27
CA ILE A 70 -11.98 -18.12 -2.09
C ILE A 70 -12.34 -18.99 -0.87
N LEU A 71 -13.63 -19.23 -0.64
CA LEU A 71 -14.11 -20.06 0.48
C LEU A 71 -13.68 -21.52 0.32
N ALA A 72 -13.80 -22.09 -0.88
CA ALA A 72 -13.36 -23.45 -1.18
C ALA A 72 -11.85 -23.62 -0.93
N PHE A 73 -11.04 -22.65 -1.34
CA PHE A 73 -9.60 -22.68 -1.09
C PHE A 73 -9.29 -22.65 0.41
N ILE A 74 -9.96 -21.80 1.18
CA ILE A 74 -9.76 -21.71 2.63
C ILE A 74 -10.18 -22.99 3.34
N ASN A 75 -11.33 -23.56 2.97
CA ASN A 75 -11.80 -24.82 3.54
C ASN A 75 -10.78 -25.95 3.29
N SER A 76 -10.21 -26.02 2.07
CA SER A 76 -9.17 -27.01 1.77
C SER A 76 -7.92 -26.87 2.67
N LEU A 77 -7.53 -25.63 3.03
CA LEU A 77 -6.41 -25.38 3.93
C LEU A 77 -6.75 -25.79 5.37
N THR A 78 -7.95 -25.48 5.83
CA THR A 78 -8.39 -25.87 7.19
C THR A 78 -8.56 -27.37 7.33
N ASP A 79 -9.00 -28.07 6.28
CA ASP A 79 -9.11 -29.53 6.24
C ASP A 79 -7.73 -30.21 6.31
N MET A 80 -6.69 -29.53 5.82
CA MET A 80 -5.29 -29.95 6.01
C MET A 80 -4.73 -29.61 7.40
N GLY A 81 -5.55 -29.10 8.32
CA GLY A 81 -5.16 -28.77 9.70
C GLY A 81 -4.49 -27.40 9.86
N ILE A 82 -4.51 -26.55 8.82
CA ILE A 82 -3.98 -25.18 8.90
C ILE A 82 -4.97 -24.31 9.66
N SER A 83 -4.47 -23.49 10.60
CA SER A 83 -5.33 -22.57 11.35
C SER A 83 -6.05 -21.60 10.41
N THR A 84 -7.28 -21.19 10.74
CA THR A 84 -8.04 -20.21 9.92
C THR A 84 -7.23 -18.93 9.68
N LYS A 85 -6.44 -18.50 10.66
CA LYS A 85 -5.58 -17.32 10.56
C LYS A 85 -4.49 -17.50 9.51
N ASP A 86 -3.84 -18.66 9.49
CA ASP A 86 -2.78 -18.96 8.52
C ASP A 86 -3.37 -19.24 7.13
N ALA A 87 -4.55 -19.86 7.06
CA ALA A 87 -5.29 -20.07 5.84
C ALA A 87 -5.65 -18.73 5.16
N ILE A 88 -6.12 -17.73 5.91
CA ILE A 88 -6.37 -16.36 5.40
C ILE A 88 -5.08 -15.73 4.85
N LYS A 89 -3.96 -15.89 5.57
CA LYS A 89 -2.67 -15.33 5.14
C LYS A 89 -2.20 -15.97 3.84
N GLN A 90 -2.33 -17.29 3.72
CA GLN A 90 -1.95 -18.04 2.54
C GLN A 90 -2.87 -17.76 1.36
N ALA A 91 -4.18 -17.77 1.55
CA ALA A 91 -5.18 -17.40 0.54
C ALA A 91 -4.95 -15.98 0.02
N SER A 92 -4.69 -15.01 0.90
CA SER A 92 -4.37 -13.64 0.49
C SER A 92 -3.12 -13.56 -0.39
N SER A 93 -2.08 -14.36 -0.08
CA SER A 93 -0.85 -14.39 -0.86
C SER A 93 -1.00 -15.08 -2.21
N VAL A 94 -1.74 -16.20 -2.26
CA VAL A 94 -1.90 -17.04 -3.45
C VAL A 94 -2.92 -16.44 -4.41
N LEU A 95 -4.12 -16.12 -3.88
CA LEU A 95 -5.24 -15.60 -4.65
C LEU A 95 -5.12 -14.10 -4.93
N LYS A 96 -4.11 -13.44 -4.34
CA LYS A 96 -3.91 -11.98 -4.43
C LYS A 96 -5.19 -11.22 -4.05
N VAL A 97 -5.81 -11.61 -2.94
CA VAL A 97 -7.03 -10.98 -2.40
C VAL A 97 -6.71 -10.34 -1.04
N GLN A 98 -7.39 -9.23 -0.71
CA GLN A 98 -7.18 -8.54 0.57
C GLN A 98 -7.59 -9.40 1.77
N LYS A 99 -6.73 -9.50 2.79
CA LYS A 99 -7.03 -10.24 4.04
C LYS A 99 -8.34 -9.77 4.70
N ASN A 100 -8.59 -8.47 4.69
CA ASN A 100 -9.82 -7.91 5.26
C ASN A 100 -11.07 -8.34 4.48
N TYR A 101 -10.97 -8.49 3.17
CA TYR A 101 -12.06 -9.00 2.34
C TYR A 101 -12.36 -10.47 2.69
N ILE A 102 -11.31 -11.30 2.74
CA ILE A 102 -11.41 -12.71 3.13
C ILE A 102 -12.01 -12.86 4.54
N TYR A 103 -11.55 -12.07 5.50
CA TYR A 103 -12.06 -12.09 6.87
C TYR A 103 -13.56 -11.80 6.92
N LYS A 104 -14.01 -10.80 6.15
CA LYS A 104 -15.44 -10.47 6.01
C LYS A 104 -16.21 -11.61 5.37
N LEU A 105 -15.68 -12.27 4.33
CA LEU A 105 -16.34 -13.41 3.69
C LEU A 105 -16.58 -14.57 4.67
N ILE A 106 -15.57 -14.93 5.47
CA ILE A 106 -15.68 -16.04 6.44
C ILE A 106 -16.76 -15.76 7.50
N HIS A 107 -16.86 -14.53 7.99
CA HIS A 107 -17.78 -14.16 9.08
C HIS A 107 -19.14 -13.64 8.59
N ARG A 108 -19.42 -13.69 7.28
CA ARG A 108 -20.71 -13.28 6.70
C ARG A 108 -21.76 -14.39 6.71
N ASN A 109 -21.36 -15.63 7.00
CA ASN A 109 -22.22 -16.80 7.13
C ASN A 109 -22.61 -17.07 8.58
#